data_AF-A0A165RS19-F1
#
_entry.id   AF-A0A165RS19-F1
#
_cell.length_a   1.000
_cell.length_b   1.000
_cell.length_c   1.000
_cell.angle_alpha   90.00
_cell.angle_beta   90.00
_cell.angle_gamma   90.00
#
_symmetry.space_group_name_H-M   'P 1'
#
loop_
_entity.id
_entity.type
_entity.pdbx_description
1 polymer ?
#
loop_
_entity_poly.entity_id
_entity_poly.type
_entity_poly.pdbx_seq_one_letter_code
_entity_poly.pdbx_strand_id
1 'polypeptide(L)'
;MFEPVRGGTRGGQAEFKWSDVSADKDRENYLGHSINAPTGRWQKNKDIHWYNRDVKQAEQDRLDEIKRIKEQEAEALSAALCV
;
A
#
# COMPACT_ATOMS: atom_id res chain seq x y z
N MET A 1 -28.30 21.46 0.65
CA MET A 1 -27.01 21.89 0.08
C MET A 1 -25.99 20.81 0.47
N PHE A 2 -25.66 19.88 -0.44
CA PHE A 2 -24.67 18.83 -0.17
C PHE A 2 -23.34 19.33 -0.70
N GLU A 3 -22.52 19.92 0.17
CA GLU A 3 -21.15 20.28 -0.19
C GLU A 3 -20.31 19.00 -0.17
N PRO A 4 -19.55 18.67 -1.24
CA PRO A 4 -18.66 17.54 -1.20
C PRO A 4 -17.64 17.77 -0.08
N VAL A 5 -17.51 16.78 0.81
CA VAL A 5 -16.50 16.78 1.87
C VAL A 5 -15.17 17.07 1.19
N ARG A 6 -14.55 18.23 1.47
CA ARG A 6 -13.21 18.54 0.95
C ARG A 6 -12.28 17.44 1.44
N GLY A 7 -11.93 16.53 0.54
CA GLY A 7 -10.92 15.49 0.75
C GLY A 7 -9.54 16.12 0.80
N GLY A 8 -9.30 16.98 1.79
CA GLY A 8 -7.97 17.47 2.13
C GLY A 8 -7.43 16.55 3.22
N THR A 9 -6.48 15.68 2.86
CA THR A 9 -5.67 14.95 3.84
C THR A 9 -5.03 15.95 4.79
N ARG A 10 -5.56 16.01 6.02
CA ARG A 10 -5.03 16.90 7.06
C ARG A 10 -3.56 16.55 7.30
N GLY A 11 -2.68 17.56 7.27
CA GLY A 11 -1.25 17.38 7.57
C GLY A 11 -0.36 17.03 6.38
N GLY A 12 -0.76 17.35 5.15
CA GLY A 12 0.13 17.20 3.98
C GLY A 12 0.44 15.75 3.63
N GLN A 13 -0.37 14.78 4.09
CA GLN A 13 -0.16 13.37 3.77
C GLN A 13 -0.17 13.11 2.26
N ALA A 14 -0.93 13.90 1.48
CA ALA A 14 -0.91 13.84 0.02
C ALA A 14 0.33 14.49 -0.61
N GLU A 15 1.01 15.38 0.11
CA GLU A 15 2.21 16.10 -0.32
C GLU A 15 3.50 15.39 0.09
N PHE A 16 3.41 14.40 0.99
CA PHE A 16 4.55 13.64 1.46
C PHE A 16 5.15 12.78 0.34
N LYS A 17 6.45 12.96 0.10
CA LYS A 17 7.23 12.14 -0.85
C LYS A 17 8.53 11.70 -0.20
N TRP A 18 8.80 10.40 -0.26
CA TRP A 18 10.07 9.82 0.18
C TRP A 18 11.28 10.36 -0.60
N SER A 19 11.08 10.80 -1.85
CA SER A 19 12.11 11.46 -2.65
C SER A 19 12.59 12.76 -2.00
N ASP A 20 11.66 13.56 -1.46
CA ASP A 20 11.99 14.84 -0.82
C ASP A 20 12.73 14.61 0.50
N VAL A 21 12.32 13.59 1.26
CA VAL A 21 13.00 13.12 2.48
C VAL A 21 14.42 12.64 2.19
N SER A 22 14.65 11.94 1.08
CA SER A 22 16.00 11.47 0.70
C SER A 22 16.95 12.63 0.32
N ALA A 23 16.40 13.71 -0.21
CA ALA A 23 17.13 14.91 -0.63
C ALA A 23 17.37 15.91 0.52
N ASP A 24 16.73 15.70 1.68
CA ASP A 24 16.88 16.57 2.84
C ASP A 24 18.31 16.50 3.43
N LYS A 25 18.80 17.66 3.88
CA LYS A 25 20.12 17.84 4.50
C LYS A 25 20.18 17.23 5.89
N ASP A 26 19.09 17.32 6.65
CA ASP A 26 19.02 16.89 8.04
C ASP A 26 18.38 15.49 8.18
N ARG A 27 18.22 14.75 7.07
CA ARG A 27 17.59 13.42 7.07
C ARG A 27 18.21 12.45 8.08
N GLU A 28 19.52 12.54 8.28
CA GLU A 28 20.27 11.65 9.17
C GLU A 28 19.94 11.89 10.65
N ASN A 29 19.46 13.09 11.00
CA ASN A 29 19.14 13.47 12.37
C ASN A 29 17.80 12.87 12.87
N TYR A 30 16.87 12.56 11.96
CA TYR A 30 15.51 12.13 12.32
C TYR A 30 15.16 10.72 11.82
N LEU A 31 15.73 10.27 10.71
CA LEU A 31 15.37 8.99 10.08
C LEU A 31 16.54 8.01 9.95
N GLY A 32 17.78 8.48 10.06
CA GLY A 32 18.97 7.66 9.85
C GLY A 32 18.99 6.99 8.47
N HIS A 33 19.48 5.75 8.40
CA HIS A 33 19.53 4.96 7.16
C HIS A 33 18.19 4.24 6.91
N SER A 34 17.19 5.00 6.45
CA SER A 34 15.88 4.44 6.09
C SER A 34 15.94 3.60 4.79
N ILE A 35 15.23 2.47 4.80
CA ILE A 35 15.01 1.63 3.61
C ILE A 35 14.17 2.38 2.56
N ASN A 36 13.24 3.25 2.98
CA ASN A 36 12.32 3.97 2.09
C ASN A 36 12.91 5.27 1.53
N ALA A 37 14.00 5.78 2.12
CA ALA A 37 14.78 6.91 1.60
C ALA A 37 16.22 6.48 1.35
N PRO A 38 16.44 5.55 0.40
CA PRO A 38 17.76 5.02 0.17
C PRO A 38 18.65 6.12 -0.44
N THR A 39 19.75 6.46 0.26
CA THR A 39 20.82 7.33 -0.27
C THR A 39 22.20 6.67 -0.39
N GLY A 40 22.97 7.04 -1.42
CA GLY A 40 24.39 6.71 -1.56
C GLY A 40 24.70 5.63 -2.60
N ARG A 41 26.00 5.44 -2.90
CA ARG A 41 26.45 4.56 -3.99
C ARG A 41 26.26 3.06 -3.72
N TRP A 42 26.07 2.66 -2.45
CA TRP A 42 25.92 1.26 -2.04
C TRP A 42 24.62 0.60 -2.55
N GLN A 43 23.67 1.40 -3.03
CA GLN A 43 22.35 0.96 -3.49
C GLN A 43 22.33 0.60 -4.97
N LYS A 44 23.31 1.08 -5.72
CA LYS A 44 23.42 0.79 -7.14
C LYS A 44 23.52 -0.74 -7.32
N ASN A 45 22.57 -1.30 -8.06
CA ASN A 45 22.44 -2.74 -8.34
C ASN A 45 22.12 -3.64 -7.12
N LYS A 46 21.57 -3.09 -6.03
CA LYS A 46 21.01 -3.90 -4.92
C LYS A 46 19.49 -3.77 -4.90
N ASP A 47 18.79 -4.90 -4.74
CA ASP A 47 17.36 -4.86 -4.42
C ASP A 47 17.16 -4.76 -2.91
N ILE A 48 16.80 -3.57 -2.46
CA ILE A 48 16.56 -3.25 -1.05
C ILE A 48 15.22 -3.83 -0.58
N HIS A 49 14.25 -4.03 -1.49
CA HIS A 49 12.92 -4.52 -1.19
C HIS A 49 12.75 -6.02 -1.48
N TRP A 50 13.85 -6.77 -1.49
CA TRP A 50 13.85 -8.20 -1.78
C TRP A 50 12.86 -9.00 -0.91
N TYR A 51 12.65 -8.57 0.35
CA TYR A 51 11.74 -9.20 1.31
C TYR A 51 10.25 -9.03 0.98
N ASN A 52 9.89 -8.07 0.11
CA ASN A 52 8.51 -7.77 -0.27
C ASN A 52 8.11 -8.37 -1.63
N ARG A 53 9.00 -9.15 -2.27
CA ARG A 53 8.75 -9.68 -3.63
C ARG A 53 7.54 -10.61 -3.69
N ASP A 54 7.38 -11.47 -2.69
CA ASP A 54 6.32 -12.51 -2.69
C ASP A 54 5.00 -12.02 -2.09
N VAL A 55 4.99 -10.84 -1.46
CA VAL A 55 3.80 -10.25 -0.82
C VAL A 55 2.71 -9.92 -1.86
N LYS A 56 3.10 -9.59 -3.09
CA LYS A 56 2.14 -9.32 -4.17
C LYS A 56 1.36 -10.58 -4.58
N GLN A 57 2.01 -11.75 -4.54
CA GLN A 57 1.33 -13.00 -4.82
C GLN A 57 0.32 -13.32 -3.72
N ALA A 58 0.72 -13.15 -2.46
CA ALA A 58 -0.16 -13.36 -1.31
C ALA A 58 -1.42 -12.47 -1.32
N GLU A 59 -1.32 -11.21 -1.76
CA GLU A 59 -2.48 -10.32 -1.85
C GLU A 59 -3.43 -10.72 -3.01
N GLN A 60 -2.89 -11.17 -4.15
CA GLN A 60 -3.74 -11.70 -5.24
C GLN A 60 -4.46 -12.98 -4.80
N ASP A 61 -3.74 -13.90 -4.16
CA ASP A 61 -4.31 -15.15 -3.65
C ASP A 61 -5.42 -14.87 -2.62
N ARG A 62 -5.22 -13.87 -1.75
CA ARG A 62 -6.25 -13.42 -0.80
C ARG A 62 -7.48 -12.84 -1.49
N LEU A 63 -7.30 -12.02 -2.51
CA LEU A 63 -8.41 -11.43 -3.26
C LEU A 63 -9.23 -12.48 -4.00
N ASP A 64 -8.56 -13.49 -4.56
CA ASP A 64 -9.22 -14.60 -5.25
C ASP A 64 -9.98 -15.51 -4.29
N GLU A 65 -9.44 -15.76 -3.09
CA GLU A 65 -10.16 -16.48 -2.04
C GLU A 65 -11.43 -15.73 -1.61
N ILE A 66 -11.34 -14.40 -1.45
CA ILE A 66 -12.51 -13.57 -1.13
C ILE A 66 -13.57 -13.64 -2.25
N LYS A 67 -13.17 -13.68 -3.52
CA LYS A 67 -14.12 -13.83 -4.64
C LYS A 67 -14.84 -15.17 -4.59
N ARG A 68 -14.11 -16.27 -4.36
CA ARG A 68 -14.69 -17.62 -4.25
C ARG A 68 -15.71 -17.71 -3.13
N ILE A 69 -15.38 -17.15 -1.95
CA ILE A 69 -16.31 -17.10 -0.81
C ILE A 69 -17.58 -16.33 -1.19
N LYS A 70 -17.45 -15.16 -1.83
CA LYS A 70 -18.60 -14.36 -2.26
C LYS A 70 -19.47 -15.08 -3.30
N GLU A 71 -18.88 -15.83 -4.21
CA GLU A 71 -19.62 -16.65 -5.18
C GLU A 71 -20.40 -17.77 -4.48
N GLN A 72 -19.77 -18.48 -3.54
CA GLN A 72 -20.43 -19.52 -2.74
C GLN A 72 -21.57 -18.95 -1.87
N GLU A 73 -21.34 -17.79 -1.26
CA GLU A 73 -22.37 -17.07 -0.49
C GLU A 73 -23.55 -16.65 -1.39
N ALA A 74 -23.28 -16.16 -2.61
CA ALA A 74 -24.31 -15.78 -3.57
C ALA A 74 -25.12 -16.99 -4.06
N GLU A 75 -24.45 -18.13 -4.33
CA GLU A 75 -25.11 -19.37 -4.72
C GLU A 75 -26.02 -19.88 -3.59
N ALA A 76 -25.52 -19.94 -2.36
CA ALA A 76 -26.30 -20.33 -1.18
C ALA A 76 -27.50 -19.39 -0.93
N LEU A 77 -27.31 -18.07 -1.09
CA LEU A 77 -28.39 -17.08 -1.00
C LEU A 77 -29.45 -17.29 -2.08
N SER A 78 -29.03 -17.53 -3.32
CA SER A 78 -29.96 -17.79 -4.43
C SER A 78 -30.76 -19.08 -4.24
N ALA A 79 -30.14 -20.13 -3.70
CA ALA A 79 -30.82 -21.37 -3.33
C ALA A 79 -31.84 -21.15 -2.21
N ALA A 80 -31.52 -20.31 -1.22
CA ALA A 80 -32.41 -19.99 -0.11
C ALA A 80 -33.59 -19.06 -0.50
N LEU A 81 -33.39 -18.17 -1.47
CA LEU A 81 -34.42 -17.27 -2.00
C LEU A 81 -35.33 -17.92 -3.06
N CYS A 82 -35.01 -19.14 -3.52
CA CYS A 82 -35.81 -19.89 -4.48
C CYS A 82 -36.93 -20.74 -3.82
N VAL A 83 -37.44 -20.29 -2.67
CA VAL A 83 -38.62 -20.83 -1.96
C VAL A 83 -39.63 -19.71 -1.78
#